data_AF-A0A089LU90-F1
#
_entry.id   AF-A0A089LU90-F1
#
_cell.length_a   1.000
_cell.length_b   1.000
_cell.length_c   1.000
_cell.angle_alpha   90.00
_cell.angle_beta   90.00
_cell.angle_gamma   90.00
#
_symmetry.space_group_name_H-M   'P 1'
#
loop_
_entity.id
_entity.type
_entity.pdbx_description
1 polymer ?
#
loop_
_entity_poly.entity_id
_entity_poly.type
_entity_poly.pdbx_seq_one_letter_code
_entity_poly.pdbx_strand_id
1 'polypeptide(L)'
;MSLEELHSLGITEDSIREYINKGIGTGLLQLVENWLWESGSKALWLTTDVDTRLRAYSFYRKNGWEDDRLEDGLRYMVKSR
;
A
#
# COMPACT_ATOMS: atom_id res chain seq x y z
N MET A 1 4.73 -13.17 -10.58
CA MET A 1 5.69 -13.88 -9.71
C MET A 1 4.87 -14.64 -8.68
N SER A 2 5.00 -15.96 -8.60
CA SER A 2 4.22 -16.85 -7.74
C SER A 2 4.80 -16.92 -6.32
N LEU A 3 4.01 -17.44 -5.36
CA LEU A 3 4.49 -17.71 -4.00
C LEU A 3 5.64 -18.73 -3.97
N GLU A 4 5.60 -19.70 -4.88
CA GLU A 4 6.66 -20.71 -5.04
C GLU A 4 7.97 -20.07 -5.52
N GLU A 5 7.89 -19.14 -6.47
CA GLU A 5 9.05 -18.38 -6.94
C GLU A 5 9.65 -17.51 -5.82
N LEU A 6 8.81 -16.84 -5.02
CA LEU A 6 9.27 -16.07 -3.85
C LEU A 6 9.98 -16.94 -2.81
N HIS A 7 9.41 -18.09 -2.46
CA HIS A 7 10.05 -19.03 -1.53
C HIS A 7 11.37 -19.55 -2.07
N SER A 8 11.46 -19.84 -3.38
CA SER A 8 12.71 -20.30 -4.01
C SER A 8 13.84 -19.28 -3.95
N LEU A 9 13.50 -17.98 -3.87
CA LEU A 9 14.44 -16.87 -3.67
C LEU A 9 14.80 -16.62 -2.20
N GLY A 10 14.33 -17.48 -1.28
CA GLY A 10 14.51 -17.31 0.15
C GLY A 10 13.67 -16.19 0.76
N ILE A 11 12.68 -15.66 0.02
CA ILE A 11 11.75 -14.65 0.52
C ILE A 11 10.62 -15.37 1.23
N THR A 12 10.64 -15.35 2.56
CA THR A 12 9.62 -15.95 3.42
C THR A 12 8.86 -14.85 4.17
N GLU A 13 7.73 -15.20 4.79
CA GLU A 13 6.99 -14.26 5.61
C GLU A 13 7.85 -13.73 6.79
N ASP A 14 8.68 -14.59 7.38
CA ASP A 14 9.61 -14.21 8.44
C ASP A 14 10.74 -13.33 7.93
N SER A 15 11.30 -13.61 6.74
CA SER A 15 12.34 -12.76 6.17
C SER A 15 11.82 -11.35 5.87
N ILE A 16 10.55 -11.21 5.46
CA ILE A 16 9.91 -9.91 5.23
C ILE A 16 9.71 -9.13 6.53
N ARG A 17 9.47 -9.81 7.66
CA ARG A 17 9.28 -9.14 8.97
C ARG A 17 10.48 -8.28 9.36
N GLU A 18 11.69 -8.70 8.99
CA GLU A 18 12.91 -7.94 9.25
C GLU A 18 12.97 -6.59 8.51
N TYR A 19 12.15 -6.40 7.48
CA TYR A 19 12.10 -5.18 6.67
C TYR A 19 10.93 -4.26 7.06
N ILE A 20 10.05 -4.72 7.94
CA ILE A 20 8.94 -3.91 8.47
C ILE A 20 9.49 -2.80 9.37
N ASN A 21 8.83 -1.63 9.37
CA ASN A 21 9.21 -0.43 10.14
C ASN A 21 10.57 0.19 9.76
N LYS A 22 11.20 -0.24 8.65
CA LYS A 22 12.43 0.38 8.11
C LYS A 22 12.15 1.48 7.07
N GLY A 23 10.91 1.96 6.97
CA GLY A 23 10.50 2.97 5.98
C GLY A 23 10.38 2.49 4.54
N ILE A 24 10.72 1.22 4.24
CA ILE A 24 10.69 0.65 2.88
C ILE A 24 9.30 0.77 2.24
N GLY A 25 8.24 0.41 2.97
CA GLY A 25 6.87 0.52 2.46
C GLY A 25 6.49 1.97 2.10
N THR A 26 6.88 2.94 2.92
CA THR A 26 6.66 4.37 2.63
C THR A 26 7.48 4.82 1.42
N GLY A 27 8.75 4.41 1.32
CA GLY A 27 9.59 4.74 0.17
C GLY A 27 9.04 4.20 -1.14
N LEU A 28 8.58 2.94 -1.16
CA LEU A 28 7.95 2.33 -2.32
C LEU A 28 6.65 3.05 -2.71
N LEU A 29 5.81 3.36 -1.72
CA LEU A 29 4.56 4.09 -1.97
C LEU A 29 4.83 5.48 -2.56
N GLN A 30 5.81 6.22 -2.01
CA GLN A 30 6.20 7.54 -2.52
C GLN A 30 6.74 7.48 -3.96
N LEU A 31 7.54 6.47 -4.30
CA LEU A 31 8.04 6.29 -5.67
C LEU A 31 6.89 6.11 -6.66
N VAL A 32 5.90 5.28 -6.32
CA VAL A 32 4.72 5.06 -7.17
C VAL A 32 3.87 6.32 -7.26
N GLU A 33 3.61 6.99 -6.12
CA GLU A 33 2.86 8.25 -6.08
C GLU A 33 3.50 9.30 -6.98
N ASN A 34 4.81 9.55 -6.81
CA ASN A 34 5.56 10.51 -7.61
C ASN A 34 5.48 10.21 -9.10
N TRP A 35 5.69 8.94 -9.49
CA TRP A 35 5.60 8.53 -10.88
C TRP A 35 4.20 8.79 -11.48
N LEU A 36 3.13 8.48 -10.73
CA LEU A 36 1.76 8.72 -11.20
C LEU A 36 1.44 10.22 -11.29
N TRP A 37 1.99 11.05 -10.40
CA TRP A 37 1.86 12.50 -10.44
C TRP A 37 2.61 13.15 -11.60
N GLU A 38 3.83 12.70 -11.86
CA GLU A 38 4.62 13.12 -13.01
C GLU A 38 3.94 12.71 -14.33
N SER A 39 3.23 11.59 -14.32
CA SER A 39 2.41 11.13 -15.46
C SER A 39 1.11 11.93 -15.65
N GLY A 40 0.83 12.93 -14.80
CA GLY A 40 -0.29 13.86 -14.95
C GLY A 40 -1.57 13.47 -14.21
N SER A 41 -1.54 12.41 -13.38
CA SER A 41 -2.69 12.00 -12.56
C SER A 41 -3.14 13.15 -11.64
N LYS A 42 -4.46 13.29 -11.45
CA LYS A 42 -5.05 14.35 -10.59
C LYS A 42 -5.45 13.85 -9.22
N ALA A 43 -5.79 12.57 -9.14
CA ALA A 43 -6.07 11.86 -7.92
C ALA A 43 -5.66 10.40 -8.10
N LEU A 44 -5.36 9.76 -6.98
CA LEU A 44 -4.90 8.39 -6.86
C LEU A 44 -5.90 7.64 -5.99
N TRP A 45 -6.25 6.43 -6.40
CA TRP A 45 -7.14 5.55 -5.65
C TRP A 45 -6.48 4.21 -5.38
N LEU A 46 -6.79 3.66 -4.22
CA LEU A 46 -6.51 2.27 -3.87
C LEU A 46 -7.66 1.68 -3.10
N THR A 47 -7.68 0.36 -3.02
CA THR A 47 -8.58 -0.38 -2.13
C THR A 47 -7.79 -1.04 -1.01
N THR A 48 -8.35 -1.08 0.19
CA THR A 48 -7.87 -1.86 1.32
C THR A 48 -9.02 -2.59 1.99
N ASP A 49 -8.70 -3.44 2.97
CA ASP A 49 -9.71 -4.17 3.73
C ASP A 49 -10.59 -3.20 4.54
N VAL A 50 -11.85 -3.57 4.75
CA VAL A 50 -12.81 -2.76 5.52
C VAL A 50 -12.47 -2.71 7.01
N ASP A 51 -11.76 -3.71 7.54
CA ASP A 51 -11.30 -3.77 8.93
C ASP A 51 -10.17 -2.77 9.19
N THR A 52 -10.53 -1.67 9.84
CA THR A 52 -9.61 -0.57 10.17
C THR A 52 -8.57 -0.93 11.24
N ARG A 53 -8.68 -2.11 11.88
CA ARG A 53 -7.68 -2.62 12.82
C ARG A 53 -6.45 -3.19 12.10
N LEU A 54 -6.56 -3.47 10.80
CA LEU A 54 -5.46 -3.99 10.01
C LEU A 54 -4.39 -2.91 9.78
N ARG A 55 -3.14 -3.37 9.75
CA ARG A 55 -1.96 -2.50 9.62
C ARG A 55 -1.98 -1.67 8.33
N ALA A 56 -2.54 -2.22 7.25
CA ALA A 56 -2.65 -1.56 5.95
C ALA A 56 -3.44 -0.24 6.05
N TYR A 57 -4.59 -0.27 6.73
CA TYR A 57 -5.41 0.94 6.95
C TYR A 57 -4.60 2.05 7.64
N SER A 58 -3.99 1.73 8.79
CA SER A 58 -3.16 2.69 9.52
C SER A 58 -1.94 3.16 8.72
N PHE A 59 -1.35 2.28 7.90
CA PHE A 59 -0.23 2.60 7.02
C PHE A 59 -0.64 3.63 5.95
N TYR A 60 -1.75 3.43 5.25
CA TYR A 60 -2.22 4.38 4.23
C TYR A 60 -2.62 5.72 4.84
N ARG A 61 -3.35 5.72 5.96
CA ARG A 61 -3.69 6.97 6.69
C ARG A 61 -2.44 7.78 7.07
N LYS A 62 -1.39 7.12 7.57
CA LYS A 62 -0.11 7.76 7.91
C LYS A 62 0.64 8.34 6.71
N ASN A 63 0.41 7.80 5.50
CA ASN A 63 0.99 8.30 4.26
C ASN A 63 0.06 9.30 3.53
N GLY A 64 -0.93 9.86 4.22
CA GLY A 64 -1.77 10.94 3.68
C GLY A 64 -2.91 10.48 2.77
N TRP A 65 -3.28 9.20 2.82
CA TRP A 65 -4.48 8.70 2.14
C TRP A 65 -5.71 8.94 3.00
N GLU A 66 -6.82 9.28 2.35
CA GLU A 66 -8.11 9.58 2.98
C GLU A 66 -9.15 8.52 2.63
N ASP A 67 -10.16 8.36 3.49
CA ASP A 67 -11.29 7.46 3.20
C ASP A 67 -12.19 8.11 2.17
N ASP A 68 -12.60 7.33 1.16
CA ASP A 68 -13.52 7.79 0.12
C ASP A 68 -14.89 7.09 0.24
N ARG A 69 -14.92 5.76 0.12
CA ARG A 69 -16.17 4.98 0.21
C ARG A 69 -15.94 3.51 0.57
N LEU A 70 -17.02 2.84 0.98
CA LEU A 70 -17.09 1.40 1.13
C LEU A 70 -17.97 0.83 0.02
N GLU A 71 -17.42 -0.04 -0.82
CA GLU A 71 -18.11 -0.59 -1.98
C GLU A 71 -17.58 -2.01 -2.23
N ASP A 72 -18.48 -2.95 -2.55
CA ASP A 72 -18.16 -4.36 -2.82
C ASP A 72 -17.27 -5.06 -1.77
N GLY A 73 -17.46 -4.70 -0.50
CA GLY A 73 -16.69 -5.29 0.61
C GLY A 73 -15.25 -4.78 0.69
N LEU A 74 -14.92 -3.68 0.01
CA LEU A 74 -13.62 -3.03 0.05
C LEU A 74 -13.74 -1.58 0.51
N ARG A 75 -12.67 -1.07 1.11
CA ARG A 75 -12.51 0.34 1.45
C ARG A 75 -11.68 1.03 0.39
N TYR A 76 -12.31 1.95 -0.32
CA TYR A 76 -11.63 2.85 -1.24
C TYR A 76 -11.00 3.99 -0.45
N MET A 77 -9.74 4.27 -0.76
CA MET A 77 -9.01 5.41 -0.25
C MET A 77 -8.56 6.27 -1.41
N VAL A 78 -8.53 7.58 -1.20
CA VAL A 78 -8.13 8.57 -2.19
C VAL A 78 -6.97 9.42 -1.68
N LYS A 79 -6.10 9.83 -2.60
CA LYS A 79 -5.10 10.86 -2.35
C LYS A 79 -5.11 11.84 -3.51
N SER A 80 -5.26 13.11 -3.19
CA SER A 80 -5.14 14.21 -4.14
C SER A 80 -3.74 14.82 -4.04
N ARG A 81 -3.27 15.46 -5.11
CA ARG A 81 -1.98 16.15 -5.14
C ARG A 81 -1.95 17.39 -4.25
#